data_AF-T0PZC9-F1
#
_entry.id   AF-T0PZC9-F1
#
_cell.length_a   1.000
_cell.length_b   1.000
_cell.length_c   1.000
_cell.angle_alpha   90.00
_cell.angle_beta   90.00
_cell.angle_gamma   90.00
#
_symmetry.space_group_name_H-M   'P 1'
#
loop_
_entity.id
_entity.type
_entity.pdbx_description
1 polymer ?
#
loop_
_entity_poly.entity_id
_entity_poly.type
_entity_poly.pdbx_seq_one_letter_code
_entity_poly.pdbx_strand_id
1 'polypeptide(L)'
;MPGLDWNTSVADEIGLNIGLMQYATAANGSWVVLQQPLLEPSFAFFGWVFLFDWVLGNREVVPQLYTTGTQPLQTATQILYYLVVATSIVLVTVGGIVLIYAVKSRFRFNGVNLFFFNRIAGASFY
;
A
#
# COMPACT_ATOMS: atom_id res chain seq x y z
N MET A 1 22.97 -45.01 9.88
CA MET A 1 21.50 -44.90 9.83
C MET A 1 21.18 -43.44 10.14
N PRO A 2 20.65 -42.65 9.20
CA PRO A 2 20.29 -41.26 9.50
C PRO A 2 19.12 -41.27 10.47
N GLY A 3 19.29 -40.63 11.63
CA GLY A 3 18.22 -40.46 12.60
C GLY A 3 17.16 -39.54 12.01
N LEU A 4 15.93 -40.02 11.94
CA LEU A 4 14.79 -39.26 11.45
C LEU A 4 14.41 -38.23 12.53
N ASP A 5 14.88 -37.01 12.33
CA ASP A 5 14.56 -35.84 13.12
C ASP A 5 13.17 -35.34 12.70
N TRP A 6 12.12 -35.96 13.24
CA TRP A 6 10.72 -35.65 12.94
C TRP A 6 10.38 -34.16 12.90
N ASN A 7 11.09 -33.33 13.66
CA ASN A 7 10.83 -31.89 13.74
C ASN A 7 11.18 -31.13 12.44
N THR A 8 12.21 -31.58 11.70
CA THR A 8 12.62 -30.93 10.45
C THR A 8 11.79 -31.43 9.27
N SER A 9 11.37 -32.70 9.30
CA SER A 9 10.55 -33.30 8.24
C SER A 9 9.14 -32.74 8.17
N VAL A 10 8.46 -32.46 9.30
CA VAL A 10 7.11 -31.87 9.22
C VAL A 10 7.16 -30.45 8.65
N ALA A 11 8.14 -29.64 9.05
CA ALA A 11 8.27 -28.28 8.54
C ALA A 11 8.54 -28.23 7.02
N ASP A 12 9.27 -29.23 6.49
CA ASP A 12 9.57 -29.38 5.07
C ASP A 12 8.41 -30.04 4.29
N GLU A 13 7.67 -30.99 4.89
CA GLU A 13 6.56 -31.73 4.27
C GLU A 13 5.29 -30.90 4.03
N ILE A 14 5.00 -29.88 4.85
CA ILE A 14 3.84 -29.01 4.58
C ILE A 14 4.10 -28.03 3.44
N GLY A 15 5.35 -27.86 2.97
CA GLY A 15 5.71 -27.01 1.82
C GLY A 15 5.24 -25.55 1.91
N LEU A 16 4.67 -25.15 3.05
CA LEU A 16 3.98 -23.89 3.22
C LEU A 16 4.93 -22.96 3.96
N ASN A 17 5.54 -22.05 3.20
CA ASN A 17 6.34 -20.95 3.72
C ASN A 17 5.40 -19.92 4.40
N ILE A 18 4.80 -20.34 5.53
CA ILE A 18 3.94 -19.50 6.35
C ILE A 18 4.84 -18.79 7.35
N GLY A 19 4.79 -17.47 7.30
CA GLY A 19 5.52 -16.61 8.19
C GLY A 19 4.77 -15.33 8.47
N LEU A 20 5.21 -14.63 9.50
CA LEU A 20 4.82 -13.25 9.73
C LEU A 20 5.65 -12.34 8.83
N MET A 21 5.03 -11.29 8.32
CA MET A 21 5.67 -10.22 7.53
C MET A 21 5.62 -8.92 8.32
N GLN A 22 6.74 -8.24 8.44
CA GLN A 22 6.85 -6.97 9.18
C GLN A 22 7.61 -5.93 8.36
N TYR A 23 7.09 -4.71 8.31
CA TYR A 23 7.82 -3.56 7.79
C TYR A 23 8.64 -2.92 8.91
N ALA A 24 9.92 -2.70 8.66
CA ALA A 24 10.84 -2.06 9.60
C ALA A 24 11.77 -1.08 8.90
N THR A 25 12.33 -0.14 9.66
CA THR A 25 13.41 0.73 9.20
C THR A 25 14.73 0.21 9.76
N ALA A 26 15.68 -0.07 8.88
CA ALA A 26 17.05 -0.39 9.29
C ALA A 26 17.72 0.85 9.90
N ALA A 27 18.82 0.66 10.64
CA ALA A 27 19.54 1.74 11.32
C ALA A 27 20.04 2.85 10.37
N ASN A 28 20.18 2.54 9.07
CA ASN A 28 20.54 3.49 8.01
C ASN A 28 19.33 4.27 7.44
N GLY A 29 18.12 4.08 7.97
CA GLY A 29 16.89 4.72 7.49
C GLY A 29 16.24 4.04 6.28
N SER A 30 16.79 2.92 5.79
CA SER A 30 16.19 2.17 4.68
C SER A 30 14.99 1.35 5.15
N TRP A 31 13.93 1.33 4.35
CA TRP A 31 12.77 0.48 4.58
C TRP A 31 13.07 -0.96 4.17
N VAL A 32 12.86 -1.89 5.10
CA VAL A 32 13.06 -3.31 4.90
C VAL A 32 11.82 -4.09 5.30
N VAL A 33 11.59 -5.20 4.61
CA VAL A 33 10.58 -6.19 5.02
C VAL A 33 11.32 -7.33 5.71
N LEU A 34 10.89 -7.63 6.93
CA LEU A 34 11.34 -8.76 7.71
C LEU A 34 10.30 -9.87 7.61
N GLN A 35 10.77 -11.11 7.52
CA GLN A 35 9.93 -12.30 7.48
C GLN A 35 10.37 -13.23 8.61
N GLN A 36 9.40 -13.72 9.38
CA GLN A 36 9.63 -14.66 10.48
C GLN A 36 8.85 -15.95 10.20
N PRO A 37 9.52 -17.07 9.88
CA PRO A 37 8.86 -18.36 9.74
C PRO A 37 8.17 -18.77 11.04
N LEU A 38 6.94 -19.28 10.94
CA LEU A 38 6.16 -19.68 12.11
C LEU A 38 6.76 -20.91 12.83
N LEU A 39 7.30 -21.86 12.07
CA LEU A 39 7.83 -23.13 12.59
C LEU A 39 9.34 -23.09 12.90
N GLU A 40 9.94 -21.90 12.95
CA GLU A 40 11.31 -21.74 13.41
C GLU A 40 11.44 -22.24 14.87
N PRO A 41 12.42 -23.09 15.24
CA PRO A 41 12.46 -23.73 16.56
C PRO A 41 12.37 -22.78 17.75
N SER A 42 12.94 -21.57 17.64
CA SER A 42 12.90 -20.54 18.70
C SER A 42 11.54 -19.83 18.81
N PHE A 43 10.73 -19.85 17.75
CA PHE A 43 9.43 -19.18 17.65
C PHE A 43 8.25 -20.17 17.62
N ALA A 44 8.53 -21.47 17.48
CA ALA A 44 7.55 -22.52 17.22
C ALA A 44 6.36 -22.53 18.20
N PHE A 45 6.61 -22.25 19.49
CA PHE A 45 5.53 -22.15 20.48
C PHE A 45 4.45 -21.14 20.07
N PHE A 46 4.85 -19.92 19.71
CA PHE A 46 3.92 -18.89 19.23
C PHE A 46 3.42 -19.20 17.84
N GLY A 47 4.26 -19.76 16.97
CA GLY A 47 3.90 -20.20 15.63
C GLY A 47 2.71 -21.16 15.62
N TRP A 48 2.69 -22.14 16.53
CA TRP A 48 1.58 -23.06 16.68
C TRP A 48 0.28 -22.37 17.09
N VAL A 49 0.33 -21.36 17.97
CA VAL A 49 -0.86 -20.57 18.33
C VAL A 49 -1.44 -19.85 17.10
N PHE A 50 -0.58 -19.24 16.27
CA PHE A 50 -1.02 -18.61 15.03
C PHE A 50 -1.60 -19.61 14.02
N LEU A 51 -1.03 -20.82 13.94
CA LEU A 51 -1.59 -21.89 13.11
C LEU A 51 -2.95 -22.37 13.62
N PHE A 52 -3.14 -22.50 14.93
CA PHE A 52 -4.44 -22.82 15.50
C PHE A 52 -5.47 -21.75 15.20
N ASP A 53 -5.12 -20.47 15.37
CA ASP A 53 -6.00 -19.35 14.99
C ASP A 53 -6.36 -19.38 13.49
N TRP A 54 -5.42 -19.78 12.63
CA TRP A 54 -5.68 -19.93 11.20
C TRP A 54 -6.62 -21.09 10.88
N VAL A 55 -6.38 -22.27 11.46
CA VAL A 55 -7.25 -23.45 11.26
C VAL A 55 -8.66 -23.21 11.80
N LEU A 56 -8.79 -22.44 12.90
CA LEU A 56 -10.08 -22.04 13.46
C LEU A 56 -10.75 -20.89 12.70
N GLY A 57 -10.07 -20.28 11.72
CA GLY A 57 -10.60 -19.18 10.92
C GLY A 57 -10.63 -17.82 11.64
N ASN A 58 -9.97 -17.69 12.80
CA ASN A 58 -9.83 -16.41 13.50
C ASN A 58 -8.83 -15.48 12.79
N ARG A 59 -7.92 -16.05 11.99
CA ARG A 59 -6.95 -15.34 11.16
C ARG A 59 -6.85 -16.01 9.80
N GLU A 60 -6.47 -15.24 8.79
CA GLU A 60 -6.28 -15.75 7.44
C GLU A 60 -4.80 -15.68 7.04
N VAL A 61 -4.33 -16.70 6.32
CA VAL A 61 -3.02 -16.70 5.66
C VAL A 61 -3.24 -16.29 4.22
N VAL A 62 -2.58 -15.21 3.80
CA VAL A 62 -2.69 -14.67 2.44
C VAL A 62 -1.42 -14.99 1.63
N PRO A 63 -1.56 -15.40 0.36
CA PRO A 63 -0.40 -15.64 -0.49
C PRO A 63 0.31 -14.31 -0.78
N GLN A 64 1.64 -14.33 -0.65
CA GLN A 64 2.45 -13.20 -1.07
C GLN A 64 2.53 -13.16 -2.60
N LEU A 65 1.68 -12.32 -3.22
CA LEU A 65 1.63 -12.20 -4.69
C LEU A 65 2.81 -11.43 -5.28
N TYR A 66 3.51 -10.63 -4.46
CA TYR A 66 4.63 -9.81 -4.90
C TYR A 66 5.82 -9.98 -3.95
N THR A 67 6.97 -10.36 -4.50
CA THR A 67 8.23 -10.40 -3.75
C THR A 67 8.60 -8.97 -3.35
N THR A 68 8.42 -8.63 -2.08
CA THR A 68 8.97 -7.40 -1.51
C THR A 68 10.47 -7.60 -1.34
N GLY A 69 11.21 -7.51 -2.45
CA GLY A 69 12.66 -7.42 -2.42
C GLY A 69 13.11 -6.18 -1.67
N THR A 70 14.41 -6.03 -1.45
CA THR A 70 15.01 -4.86 -0.79
C THR A 70 14.85 -3.54 -1.57
N GLN A 71 14.19 -3.54 -2.74
CA GLN A 71 14.00 -2.38 -3.64
C GLN A 71 12.69 -2.39 -4.48
N PRO A 72 11.48 -2.42 -3.89
CA PRO A 72 10.29 -1.94 -4.61
C PRO A 72 9.45 -0.90 -3.85
N LEU A 73 9.55 -0.82 -2.52
CA LEU A 73 8.76 0.15 -1.73
C LEU A 73 9.21 1.58 -1.98
N GLN A 74 10.52 1.84 -1.96
CA GLN A 74 11.06 3.17 -2.21
C GLN A 74 10.80 3.63 -3.64
N THR A 75 10.98 2.74 -4.62
CA THR A 75 10.72 3.03 -6.04
C THR A 75 9.24 3.28 -6.32
N ALA A 76 8.33 2.46 -5.78
CA ALA A 76 6.89 2.68 -5.95
C ALA A 76 6.45 4.02 -5.34
N THR A 77 6.94 4.34 -4.14
CA THR A 77 6.64 5.60 -3.46
C THR A 77 7.22 6.80 -4.23
N GLN A 78 8.41 6.66 -4.81
CA GLN A 78 9.02 7.70 -5.65
C GLN A 78 8.22 7.97 -6.92
N ILE A 79 7.75 6.93 -7.62
CA ILE A 79 6.92 7.10 -8.81
C ILE A 79 5.62 7.85 -8.45
N LEU A 80 4.97 7.45 -7.36
CA LEU A 80 3.76 8.13 -6.87
C LEU A 80 4.04 9.59 -6.50
N TYR A 81 5.17 9.86 -5.86
CA TYR A 81 5.58 11.23 -5.53
C TYR A 81 5.74 12.09 -6.78
N TYR A 82 6.45 11.62 -7.81
CA TYR A 82 6.60 12.36 -9.07
C TYR A 82 5.26 12.60 -9.77
N LEU A 83 4.37 11.60 -9.76
CA LEU A 83 3.04 11.72 -10.35
C LEU A 83 2.20 12.78 -9.64
N VAL A 84 2.18 12.77 -8.30
CA VAL A 84 1.46 13.77 -7.49
C VAL A 84 2.02 15.18 -7.72
N VAL A 85 3.35 15.33 -7.73
CA VAL A 85 4.00 16.62 -7.99
C VAL A 85 3.67 17.13 -9.39
N ALA A 86 3.73 16.26 -10.41
CA ALA A 86 3.37 16.63 -11.78
C ALA A 86 1.91 17.12 -11.88
N THR A 87 0.97 16.38 -11.30
CA THR A 87 -0.45 16.81 -11.29
C THR A 87 -0.64 18.13 -10.54
N SER A 88 0.07 18.35 -9.45
CA SER A 88 0.00 19.58 -8.67
C SER A 88 0.52 20.77 -9.47
N ILE A 89 1.65 20.63 -10.17
CA ILE A 89 2.20 21.69 -11.03
C ILE A 89 1.21 22.02 -12.16
N VAL A 90 0.61 21.01 -12.79
CA VAL A 90 -0.40 21.23 -13.85
C VAL A 90 -1.59 21.99 -13.28
N LEU A 91 -2.13 21.57 -12.14
CA LEU A 91 -3.29 22.22 -11.51
C LEU A 91 -2.97 23.67 -11.10
N VAL A 92 -1.80 23.93 -10.53
CA VAL A 92 -1.35 25.28 -10.15
C VAL A 92 -1.19 26.15 -11.40
N THR A 93 -0.60 25.60 -12.47
CA THR A 93 -0.41 26.32 -13.73
C THR A 93 -1.74 26.69 -14.36
N VAL A 94 -2.64 25.72 -14.51
CA VAL A 94 -3.98 25.91 -15.07
C VAL A 94 -4.78 26.89 -14.21
N GLY A 95 -4.77 26.72 -12.88
CA GLY A 95 -5.43 27.61 -11.94
C GLY A 95 -4.90 29.04 -12.02
N GLY A 96 -3.58 29.21 -12.09
CA GLY A 96 -2.94 30.52 -12.27
C GLY A 96 -3.34 31.20 -13.58
N ILE A 97 -3.35 30.45 -14.69
CA ILE A 97 -3.81 30.95 -15.99
C ILE A 97 -5.27 31.43 -15.90
N VAL A 98 -6.15 30.61 -15.32
CA VAL A 98 -7.57 30.96 -15.13
C VAL A 98 -7.72 32.22 -14.29
N LEU A 99 -6.96 32.35 -13.20
CA LEU A 99 -6.98 33.54 -12.34
C LEU A 99 -6.50 34.80 -13.10
N ILE A 100 -5.43 34.69 -13.90
CA ILE A 100 -4.92 35.81 -14.71
C ILE A 100 -5.97 36.26 -15.74
N TYR A 101 -6.60 35.30 -16.43
CA TYR A 101 -7.69 35.61 -17.36
C TYR A 101 -8.88 36.25 -16.64
N ALA A 102 -9.20 35.79 -15.42
CA ALA A 102 -10.30 36.32 -14.62
C ALA A 102 -10.06 37.77 -14.16
N VAL A 103 -8.82 38.10 -13.77
CA VAL A 103 -8.42 39.45 -13.40
C VAL A 103 -8.42 40.36 -14.64
N LYS A 104 -7.91 39.89 -15.78
CA LYS A 104 -7.93 40.64 -17.05
C LYS A 104 -9.34 40.89 -17.58
N SER A 105 -10.30 39.98 -17.34
CA SER A 105 -11.70 40.18 -17.69
C SER A 105 -12.46 41.10 -16.71
N ARG A 106 -11.75 41.78 -15.79
CA ARG A 106 -12.32 42.76 -14.82
C ARG A 106 -13.38 42.15 -13.90
N PHE A 107 -13.30 40.86 -13.59
CA PHE A 107 -14.33 40.14 -12.81
C PHE A 107 -15.77 40.34 -13.35
N ARG A 108 -15.95 40.62 -14.65
CA ARG A 108 -17.29 40.66 -15.27
C ARG A 108 -17.85 39.23 -15.48
N PHE A 109 -17.52 38.32 -14.57
CA PHE A 109 -18.26 37.07 -14.44
C PHE A 109 -19.57 37.43 -13.76
N ASN A 110 -20.65 37.42 -14.52
CA ASN A 110 -21.97 37.50 -13.93
C ASN A 110 -22.13 36.23 -13.06
N GLY A 111 -21.98 36.35 -11.74
CA GLY A 111 -22.02 35.21 -10.80
C GLY A 111 -23.31 34.39 -10.90
N VAL A 112 -24.36 34.99 -11.46
CA VAL A 112 -25.61 34.36 -11.87
C VAL A 112 -25.37 33.21 -12.88
N ASN A 113 -24.47 33.35 -13.85
CA ASN A 113 -24.12 32.26 -14.78
C ASN A 113 -23.44 31.08 -14.06
N LEU A 114 -22.61 31.35 -13.04
CA LEU A 114 -21.99 30.30 -12.23
C LEU A 114 -23.02 29.56 -11.37
N PHE A 115 -24.03 30.26 -10.84
CA PHE A 115 -25.15 29.64 -10.13
C PHE A 115 -26.05 28.80 -11.04
N PHE A 116 -26.38 29.27 -12.25
CA PHE A 116 -27.14 28.48 -13.22
C PHE A 116 -26.35 27.25 -13.69
N PHE A 117 -25.05 27.41 -13.97
CA PHE A 117 -24.19 26.30 -14.36
C PHE A 117 -24.04 25.27 -13.23
N ASN A 118 -23.78 25.72 -11.98
CA ASN A 118 -23.71 24.84 -10.81
C ASN A 118 -25.04 24.10 -10.60
N ARG A 119 -26.18 24.78 -10.77
CA ARG A 119 -27.52 24.19 -10.72
C ARG A 119 -27.79 23.17 -11.83
N ILE A 120 -27.30 23.39 -13.05
CA ILE A 120 -27.49 22.47 -14.19
C ILE A 120 -26.56 21.25 -14.06
N ALA A 121 -25.29 21.44 -13.68
CA ALA A 121 -24.33 20.35 -13.48
C ALA A 121 -24.70 19.44 -12.28
N GLY A 122 -25.35 20.01 -11.26
CA GLY A 122 -25.93 19.23 -10.16
C GLY A 122 -27.19 18.45 -10.54
N ALA A 123 -27.91 18.86 -11.59
CA ALA A 123 -29.13 18.19 -12.05
C ALA A 123 -28.86 16.97 -12.94
N SER A 124 -27.63 16.78 -13.43
CA SER A 124 -27.21 15.60 -14.21
C SER A 124 -26.87 14.36 -13.37
N PHE A 125 -27.05 14.41 -12.03
CA PHE A 125 -26.84 13.26 -11.13
C PHE A 125 -28.14 12.80 -10.43
N TYR A 126 -29.24 12.77 -11.17
CA TYR A 126 -30.40 11.91 -10.88
C TYR A 126 -30.72 11.09 -12.12
#